data_AF-G3GUD6-F1
#
_entry.id   AF-G3GUD6-F1
#
_cell.length_a   1.000
_cell.length_b   1.000
_cell.length_c   1.000
_cell.angle_alpha   90.00
_cell.angle_beta   90.00
_cell.angle_gamma   90.00
#
_symmetry.space_group_name_H-M   'P 1'
#
loop_
_entity.id
_entity.type
_entity.pdbx_description
1 polymer ?
#
loop_
_entity_poly.entity_id
_entity_poly.type
_entity_poly.pdbx_seq_one_letter_code
_entity_poly.pdbx_strand_id
1 'polypeptide(L)' 'MECALNLEKSVNQSLLELHKLATDKNDPHLRDFIETHYLNEQGKSIKELGGHVTDLKDGSP' A
#
# COMPACT_ATOMS: atom_id res chain seq x y z
N MET A 1 4.48 -15.99 -0.72
CA MET A 1 4.43 -14.55 -0.36
C MET A 1 3.92 -13.68 -1.51
N GLU A 2 4.01 -14.11 -2.76
CA GLU A 2 3.47 -13.37 -3.91
C GLU A 2 1.97 -13.01 -3.77
N CYS A 3 1.13 -13.93 -3.27
CA CYS A 3 -0.29 -13.63 -3.04
C CYS A 3 -0.50 -12.49 -2.03
N ALA A 4 0.29 -12.45 -0.94
CA ALA A 4 0.21 -11.39 0.06
C ALA A 4 0.68 -10.04 -0.53
N LEU A 5 1.75 -10.04 -1.31
CA LEU A 5 2.23 -8.85 -2.01
C LEU A 5 1.18 -8.30 -3.00
N ASN A 6 0.51 -9.17 -3.75
CA ASN A 6 -0.54 -8.77 -4.69
C ASN A 6 -1.78 -8.23 -3.95
N LEU A 7 -2.16 -8.85 -2.82
CA LEU A 7 -3.22 -8.33 -1.98
C LEU A 7 -2.89 -6.94 -1.47
N GLU A 8 -1.67 -6.72 -0.96
CA GLU A 8 -1.28 -5.41 -0.44
C GLU A 8 -1.21 -4.32 -1.50
N LYS A 9 -0.72 -4.65 -2.69
CA LYS A 9 -0.79 -3.73 -3.85
C LYS A 9 -2.24 -3.36 -4.17
N SER A 10 -3.17 -4.31 -4.12
CA SER A 10 -4.59 -4.06 -4.35
C SER A 10 -5.19 -3.16 -3.27
N VAL A 11 -4.88 -3.39 -1.99
CA VAL A 11 -5.38 -2.56 -0.88
C VAL A 11 -4.81 -1.14 -0.99
N ASN A 12 -3.51 -1.00 -1.27
CA ASN A 12 -2.89 0.31 -1.49
C ASN A 12 -3.53 1.07 -2.67
N GLN A 13 -3.84 0.37 -3.77
CA GLN A 13 -4.56 0.98 -4.89
C GLN A 13 -5.94 1.50 -4.48
N SER A 14 -6.72 0.71 -3.73
CA SER A 14 -8.02 1.14 -3.20
C SER A 14 -7.90 2.35 -2.27
N LEU A 15 -6.85 2.43 -1.46
CA LEU A 15 -6.58 3.57 -0.58
C LEU A 15 -6.22 4.83 -1.36
N LEU A 16 -5.45 4.71 -2.44
CA LEU A 16 -5.13 5.83 -3.34
C LEU A 16 -6.39 6.36 -4.04
N GLU A 17 -7.27 5.46 -4.47
CA GLU A 17 -8.57 5.83 -5.06
C GLU A 17 -9.47 6.53 -4.05
N LEU A 18 -9.52 6.05 -2.80
CA LEU A 18 -10.28 6.70 -1.74
C LEU A 18 -9.70 8.08 -1.39
N HIS A 19 -8.38 8.21 -1.31
CA HIS A 19 -7.70 9.49 -1.10
C HIS A 19 -8.00 10.49 -2.22
N LYS A 20 -8.01 10.03 -3.48
CA LYS A 20 -8.42 10.83 -4.62
C LYS A 20 -9.88 11.25 -4.51
N LEU A 21 -10.78 10.34 -4.17
CA LEU A 21 -12.19 10.65 -3.97
C LEU A 21 -12.39 11.70 -2.87
N ALA A 22 -11.68 11.60 -1.74
CA ALA A 22 -11.71 12.59 -0.67
C ALA A 22 -11.25 13.98 -1.18
N THR A 23 -10.20 14.00 -2.02
CA THR A 23 -9.72 15.22 -2.68
C THR A 23 -10.78 15.81 -3.60
N ASP A 24 -11.40 15.00 -4.48
CA ASP A 24 -12.44 15.43 -5.41
C ASP A 24 -13.71 15.93 -4.70
N LYS A 25 -13.97 15.44 -3.48
CA LYS A 25 -15.09 15.86 -2.63
C LYS A 25 -14.76 17.03 -1.70
N ASN A 26 -13.54 17.57 -1.74
CA ASN A 26 -13.04 18.60 -0.82
C ASN A 26 -13.19 18.19 0.66
N ASP A 27 -12.89 16.93 0.99
CA ASP A 27 -12.81 16.43 2.37
C ASP A 27 -11.34 16.35 2.82
N PRO A 28 -10.79 17.44 3.39
CA PRO A 28 -9.39 17.47 3.82
C PRO A 28 -9.12 16.54 5.02
N HIS A 29 -10.13 16.27 5.86
CA HIS A 29 -9.96 15.42 7.03
C HIS A 29 -9.81 13.96 6.63
N LEU A 30 -10.67 13.47 5.72
CA LEU A 30 -10.56 12.11 5.21
C LEU A 30 -9.26 11.91 4.41
N ARG A 31 -8.88 12.91 3.60
CA ARG A 31 -7.62 12.88 2.85
C ARG A 31 -6.41 12.71 3.79
N ASP A 32 -6.30 13.59 4.78
CA ASP A 32 -5.21 13.58 5.76
C ASP A 32 -5.16 12.30 6.60
N PHE A 33 -6.34 11.79 6.99
CA PHE A 33 -6.47 10.52 7.71
C PHE A 33 -5.91 9.34 6.89
N ILE A 34 -6.24 9.27 5.60
CA ILE A 34 -5.76 8.18 4.71
C ILE A 34 -4.25 8.27 4.51
N GLU A 35 -3.73 9.47 4.27
CA GLU A 35 -2.30 9.70 4.04
C GLU A 35 -1.46 9.39 5.28
N THR A 36 -1.86 9.91 6.44
CA THR A 36 -1.13 9.77 7.70
C THR A 36 -1.14 8.34 8.24
N HIS A 37 -2.29 7.66 8.18
CA HIS A 37 -2.46 6.38 8.86
C HIS A 37 -2.26 5.16 7.97
N TYR A 38 -2.43 5.27 6.65
CA TYR A 38 -2.46 4.10 5.78
C TYR A 38 -1.42 4.14 4.66
N LEU A 39 -1.34 5.23 3.87
CA LEU A 39 -0.50 5.24 2.67
C LEU A 39 1.00 5.05 2.99
N ASN A 40 1.50 5.66 4.06
CA ASN A 40 2.89 5.49 4.49
C ASN A 40 3.21 4.05 4.91
N GLU A 41 2.31 3.41 5.67
CA GLU A 41 2.50 2.04 6.15
C GLU A 41 2.35 1.03 5.00
N GLN A 42 1.43 1.25 4.07
CA GLN A 42 1.30 0.43 2.87
C GLN A 42 2.56 0.45 2.00
N GLY A 43 3.19 1.61 1.84
CA GLY A 43 4.46 1.73 1.11
C GLY A 43 5.57 0.88 1.74
N LYS A 44 5.65 0.84 3.08
CA LYS A 44 6.61 0.00 3.81
C LYS A 44 6.29 -1.49 3.67
N SER A 45 5.03 -1.89 3.88
CA SER A 45 4.57 -3.28 3.78
C SER A 45 4.83 -3.87 2.38
N ILE A 46 4.50 -3.12 1.32
CA ILE A 46 4.73 -3.55 -0.07
C ILE A 46 6.23 -3.73 -0.34
N LYS A 47 7.08 -2.84 0.18
CA LYS A 47 8.54 -2.93 0.01
C LYS A 47 9.11 -4.15 0.73
N GLU A 48 8.69 -4.40 1.96
CA GLU A 48 9.10 -5.55 2.76
C GLU A 48 8.69 -6.87 2.11
N LEU A 49 7.41 -7.00 1.73
CA LEU A 49 6.90 -8.18 1.03
C LEU A 49 7.59 -8.39 -0.33
N GLY A 50 7.92 -7.31 -1.04
CA GLY A 50 8.67 -7.35 -2.29
C GLY A 50 10.09 -7.89 -2.11
N GLY A 51 10.77 -7.49 -1.02
CA GLY A 51 12.06 -8.05 -0.62
C GLY A 51 11.95 -9.56 -0.40
N HIS A 52 11.05 -9.98 0.47
CA HIS A 52 10.87 -11.41 0.77
C HIS A 52 10.49 -12.26 -0.44
N VAL A 53 9.67 -11.75 -1.36
CA VAL A 53 9.36 -12.45 -2.62
C VAL A 53 10.63 -12.62 -3.48
N THR A 54 11.49 -11.61 -3.52
CA THR A 54 12.76 -11.66 -4.26
C THR A 54 13.72 -12.66 -3.62
N ASP A 55 13.91 -12.60 -2.31
CA ASP A 55 14.79 -13.51 -1.56
C ASP A 55 14.39 -14.98 -1.76
N LEU A 56 13.08 -15.27 -1.67
CA LEU A 56 12.52 -16.61 -1.89
C LEU A 56 12.66 -17.09 -3.34
N LYS A 57 12.63 -16.17 -4.31
CA LYS A 57 12.71 -16.50 -5.74
C LYS A 57 14.15 -16.73 -6.19
N ASP A 58 15.08 -15.95 -5.65
CA ASP A 58 16.50 -16.03 -5.99
C ASP A 58 17.26 -17.07 -5.15
N GLY A 59 16.59 -17.71 -4.18
CA GLY A 59 17.17 -18.75 -3.33
C GLY A 59 18.33 -18.24 -2.49
N SER A 60 18.35 -16.93 -2.20
CA SER A 60 19.43 -16.33 -1.40
C SER A 60 19.25 -16.75 0.07
N PRO A 61 20.30 -17.25 0.74
CA PRO A 61 20.23 -17.70 2.14
C PRO A 61 19.95 -16.57 3.13
#